data_AF-A0A814CGZ4-F1
#
_entry.id   AF-A0A814CGZ4-F1
#
_cell.length_a   1.000
_cell.length_b   1.000
_cell.length_c   1.000
_cell.angle_alpha   90.00
_cell.angle_beta   90.00
_cell.angle_gamma   90.00
#
_symmetry.space_group_name_H-M   'P 1'
#
loop_
_entity.id
_entity.type
_entity.pdbx_description
1 polymer ?
#
loop_
_entity_poly.entity_id
_entity_poly.type
_entity_poly.pdbx_seq_one_letter_code
_entity_poly.pdbx_strand_id
1 'polypeptide(L)'
;MLTRAFRILDVDILYRLRYFVQHLHRKLESSSDTTPLTVYRTLRVRKALFKKMCNYQEGMLSFNEFLFVSKDPPSIEPNPMNTESKVVHFQINLGAGISRLVVSTKSDEVLLTIGVIFRIEKLEAIDENTFRVQLTMNNEVLKAGQSISKELRDAIRGPFPLIRMGKLIRQKESVEYLEYFSSLLMDDPRTAGNETANITLAGMLHSLGNHCYKRNQYEQGLTHLQNSLKVHLRVLPSDDIRLASTYNNIGSIYHKQDLNEKALEYHQKAYEIQKNSSDPDLDSVATYAGNIASVLIKLRRHKEAIKYYEIDLKVNQRLHQNKDSGEIATKFHNLAGMQYRAQLYSEALVNYQKCLEMELRCHSAKNPTVATTYLNMATALEKLGRFKDAIQAMEKGIERLLQTKKEDDEEIQNYKKYIQQLEQKLWMKDLFAST
;
A
#
# COMPACT_ATOMS: atom_id res chain seq x y z
N MET A 1 33.68 17.30 7.28
CA MET A 1 33.22 16.00 7.84
C MET A 1 31.71 15.99 8.13
N LEU A 2 31.17 16.98 8.84
CA LEU A 2 29.74 17.11 9.17
C LEU A 2 28.81 17.04 7.94
N THR A 3 29.09 17.89 6.95
CA THR A 3 28.41 17.95 5.64
C THR A 3 28.42 16.61 4.90
N ARG A 4 29.57 15.91 4.92
CA ARG A 4 29.72 14.60 4.30
C ARG A 4 28.83 13.58 5.02
N ALA A 5 28.87 13.55 6.36
CA ALA A 5 28.12 12.64 7.22
C ALA A 5 26.60 12.71 7.05
N PHE A 6 26.02 13.91 7.04
CA PHE A 6 24.59 14.07 6.82
C PHE A 6 24.18 13.78 5.38
N ARG A 7 25.06 14.06 4.40
CA ARG A 7 24.81 13.76 2.99
C ARG A 7 24.88 12.27 2.67
N ILE A 8 25.69 11.49 3.40
CA ILE A 8 25.80 10.04 3.23
C ILE A 8 25.06 9.24 4.30
N LEU A 9 24.36 9.92 5.23
CA LEU A 9 23.68 9.32 6.40
C LEU A 9 24.55 8.33 7.19
N ASP A 10 25.85 8.60 7.30
CA ASP A 10 26.79 7.75 8.04
C ASP A 10 26.48 7.84 9.53
N VAL A 11 25.84 6.79 10.03
CA VAL A 11 25.33 6.71 11.40
C VAL A 11 26.44 6.89 12.43
N ASP A 12 27.66 6.43 12.15
CA ASP A 12 28.79 6.56 13.05
C ASP A 12 29.31 8.00 13.11
N ILE A 13 29.41 8.69 11.96
CA ILE A 13 29.81 10.08 11.94
C ILE A 13 28.72 10.97 12.57
N LEU A 14 27.44 10.72 12.25
CA LEU A 14 26.30 11.42 12.86
C LEU A 14 26.25 11.25 14.38
N TYR A 15 26.48 10.03 14.87
CA TYR A 15 26.59 9.74 16.28
C TYR A 15 27.76 10.52 16.90
N ARG A 16 28.97 10.46 16.34
CA ARG A 16 30.15 11.16 16.88
C ARG A 16 29.98 12.67 16.96
N LEU A 17 29.23 13.27 16.05
CA LEU A 17 29.00 14.71 15.98
C LEU A 17 27.88 15.22 16.90
N ARG A 18 27.09 14.32 17.52
CA ARG A 18 25.92 14.68 18.33
C ARG A 18 26.23 15.66 19.46
N TYR A 19 27.37 15.52 20.13
CA TYR A 19 27.76 16.39 21.25
C TYR A 19 28.24 17.75 20.76
N PHE A 20 28.93 17.82 19.61
CA PHE A 20 29.30 19.09 18.98
C PHE A 20 28.05 19.88 18.58
N VAL A 21 27.09 19.24 17.90
CA VAL A 21 25.84 19.87 17.47
C VAL A 21 25.00 20.31 18.69
N GLN A 22 24.94 19.49 19.74
CA GLN A 22 24.24 19.81 20.99
C GLN A 22 24.91 20.96 21.75
N HIS A 23 26.24 20.99 21.81
CA HIS A 23 27.00 22.06 22.46
C HIS A 23 26.85 23.39 21.71
N LEU A 24 26.90 23.34 20.37
CA LEU A 24 26.62 24.48 19.53
C LEU A 24 25.19 24.98 19.77
N HIS A 25 24.17 24.12 19.73
CA HIS A 25 22.78 24.51 20.03
C HIS A 25 22.63 25.17 21.42
N ARG A 26 23.24 24.62 22.47
CA ARG A 26 23.17 25.19 23.84
C ARG A 26 23.82 26.57 23.93
N LYS A 27 24.92 26.80 23.22
CA LYS A 27 25.53 28.14 23.12
C LYS A 27 24.68 29.14 22.33
N LEU A 28 23.70 28.67 21.56
CA LEU A 28 22.86 29.47 20.65
C LEU A 28 21.47 29.79 21.23
N GLU A 29 21.07 29.23 22.38
CA GLU A 29 19.77 29.51 23.03
C GLU A 29 19.65 30.93 23.64
N SER A 30 20.70 31.77 23.55
CA SER A 30 20.77 33.08 24.22
C SER A 30 20.40 34.30 23.37
N SER A 31 20.05 34.17 22.07
CA SER A 31 19.61 35.31 21.24
C SER A 31 18.10 35.26 21.00
N SER A 32 17.36 36.29 21.43
CA SER A 32 15.90 36.28 21.49
C SER A 32 15.26 37.33 20.60
N ASP A 33 15.43 37.25 19.28
CA ASP A 33 14.63 38.06 18.35
C ASP A 33 13.44 37.23 17.83
N THR A 34 12.23 37.76 18.01
CA THR A 34 10.95 37.08 17.75
C THR A 34 10.22 37.61 16.53
N THR A 35 10.82 38.52 15.76
CA THR A 35 10.20 39.11 14.58
C THR A 35 10.21 38.15 13.39
N PRO A 36 9.10 38.04 12.64
CA PRO A 36 9.08 37.31 11.38
C PRO A 36 10.09 37.91 10.41
N LEU A 37 10.85 37.06 9.72
CA LEU A 37 11.90 37.49 8.79
C LEU A 37 11.84 36.66 7.52
N THR A 38 11.81 37.33 6.37
CA THR A 38 12.02 36.68 5.08
C THR A 38 13.49 36.77 4.71
N VAL A 39 14.07 35.64 4.34
CA VAL A 39 15.48 35.50 3.95
C VAL A 39 15.61 34.73 2.64
N TYR A 40 16.74 34.90 1.97
CA TYR A 40 16.95 34.43 0.62
C TYR A 40 18.25 33.65 0.48
N ARG A 41 18.24 32.64 -0.39
CA ARG A 41 19.45 31.91 -0.76
C ARG A 41 19.34 31.38 -2.18
N THR A 42 20.38 31.62 -2.96
CA THR A 42 20.50 31.02 -4.30
C THR A 42 21.42 29.81 -4.24
N LEU A 43 20.96 28.66 -4.73
CA LEU A 43 21.77 27.45 -4.85
C LEU A 43 21.64 26.84 -6.25
N ARG A 44 22.70 26.15 -6.67
CA ARG A 44 22.66 25.31 -7.87
C ARG A 44 22.28 23.88 -7.47
N VAL A 45 21.14 23.41 -7.95
CA VAL A 45 20.54 22.13 -7.59
C VAL A 45 20.66 21.16 -8.77
N ARG A 46 21.23 19.97 -8.54
CA ARG A 46 21.31 18.94 -9.60
C ARG A 46 19.93 18.55 -10.11
N LYS A 47 19.81 18.27 -11.40
CA LYS A 47 18.53 17.95 -12.07
C LYS A 47 17.74 16.83 -11.38
N ALA A 48 18.41 15.78 -10.91
CA ALA A 48 17.75 14.68 -10.19
C ALA A 48 17.12 15.13 -8.86
N LEU A 49 17.82 15.99 -8.10
CA LEU A 49 17.33 16.52 -6.83
C LEU A 49 16.21 17.56 -7.07
N PHE A 50 16.36 18.38 -8.12
CA PHE A 50 15.33 19.33 -8.53
C PHE A 50 14.03 18.61 -8.94
N LYS A 51 14.12 17.53 -9.71
CA LYS A 51 12.96 16.70 -10.06
C LYS A 51 12.26 16.13 -8.83
N LYS A 52 13.02 15.72 -7.80
CA LYS A 52 12.43 15.33 -6.51
C LYS A 52 11.67 16.50 -5.88
N MET A 53 12.27 17.69 -5.79
CA MET A 53 11.60 18.86 -5.23
C MET A 53 10.27 19.19 -5.94
N CYS A 54 10.21 19.10 -7.28
CA CYS A 54 8.97 19.29 -8.03
C CYS A 54 7.87 18.29 -7.63
N ASN A 55 8.23 17.04 -7.32
CA ASN A 55 7.28 16.01 -6.90
C ASN A 55 6.78 16.20 -5.45
N TYR A 56 7.42 17.07 -4.67
CA TYR A 56 7.11 17.32 -3.25
C TYR A 56 6.58 18.75 -3.02
N GLN A 57 5.85 19.32 -3.98
CA GLN A 57 5.07 20.54 -3.73
C GLN A 57 4.08 20.29 -2.58
N GLU A 58 3.93 21.24 -1.66
CA GLU A 58 3.25 21.07 -0.36
C GLU A 58 3.95 20.12 0.64
N GLY A 59 5.12 19.59 0.27
CA GLY A 59 5.94 18.70 1.09
C GLY A 59 6.93 19.44 1.98
N MET A 60 7.71 18.65 2.73
CA MET A 60 8.72 19.13 3.66
C MET A 60 10.13 19.07 3.04
N LEU A 61 10.91 20.12 3.22
CA LEU A 61 12.30 20.25 2.79
C LEU A 61 13.19 20.53 4.00
N SER A 62 14.33 19.85 4.09
CA SER A 62 15.37 20.18 5.05
C SER A 62 16.72 20.27 4.37
N PHE A 63 17.59 21.12 4.93
CA PHE A 63 18.97 21.21 4.53
C PHE A 63 19.85 20.39 5.47
N ASN A 64 20.68 19.53 4.88
CA ASN A 64 21.62 18.65 5.58
C ASN A 64 22.87 19.40 6.07
N GLU A 65 22.93 20.71 5.85
CA GLU A 65 24.07 21.57 6.13
C GLU A 65 23.57 22.85 6.79
N PHE A 66 24.47 23.55 7.50
CA PHE A 66 24.19 24.90 7.95
C PHE A 66 23.95 25.78 6.73
N LEU A 67 22.90 26.60 6.78
CA LEU A 67 22.51 27.43 5.64
C LEU A 67 22.72 28.90 5.97
N PHE A 68 23.71 29.53 5.34
CA PHE A 68 23.82 30.99 5.31
C PHE A 68 22.79 31.54 4.33
N VAL A 69 21.95 32.45 4.79
CA VAL A 69 20.87 33.07 4.03
C VAL A 69 20.93 34.59 4.21
N SER A 70 20.64 35.34 3.14
CA SER A 70 20.68 36.79 3.12
C SER A 70 19.32 37.38 3.52
N LYS A 71 19.28 38.54 4.16
CA LYS A 71 18.04 39.32 4.30
C LYS A 71 17.63 39.98 2.99
N ASP A 72 18.58 40.24 2.11
CA ASP A 72 18.35 40.90 0.84
C ASP A 72 17.99 39.90 -0.26
N PRO A 73 17.01 40.24 -1.12
CA PRO A 73 16.67 39.42 -2.27
C PRO A 73 17.85 39.36 -3.26
N PRO A 74 18.13 38.20 -3.86
CA PRO A 74 19.22 38.06 -4.82
C PRO A 74 18.89 38.80 -6.12
N SER A 75 19.93 39.30 -6.80
CA SER A 75 19.82 39.70 -8.21
C SER A 75 19.39 38.47 -9.03
N ILE A 76 18.27 38.58 -9.75
CA ILE A 76 17.74 37.52 -10.60
C ILE A 76 18.24 37.80 -12.02
N GLU A 77 19.42 37.27 -12.32
CA GLU A 77 19.99 37.32 -13.67
C GLU A 77 19.77 35.98 -14.38
N PRO A 78 19.29 35.99 -15.64
CA PRO A 78 19.17 34.78 -16.44
C PRO A 78 20.52 34.10 -16.57
N ASN A 79 20.60 32.82 -16.18
CA ASN A 79 21.85 32.06 -16.19
C ASN A 79 21.93 31.22 -17.49
N PRO A 80 23.11 31.07 -18.12
CA PRO A 80 23.27 30.24 -19.30
C PRO A 80 22.72 28.82 -19.12
N MET A 81 22.21 28.27 -20.23
CA MET A 81 21.62 26.92 -20.31
C MET A 81 22.55 25.87 -19.70
N ASN A 82 22.05 25.10 -18.74
CA ASN A 82 22.76 23.96 -18.18
C ASN A 82 21.80 22.77 -18.05
N THR A 83 22.20 21.64 -18.60
CA THR A 83 21.36 20.44 -18.68
C THR A 83 21.44 19.57 -17.44
N GLU A 84 22.45 19.75 -16.59
CA GLU A 84 22.74 18.91 -15.42
C GLU A 84 22.24 19.51 -14.09
N SER A 85 21.98 20.82 -14.04
CA SER A 85 21.60 21.52 -12.82
C SER A 85 20.74 22.76 -13.09
N LYS A 86 19.87 23.08 -12.12
CA LYS A 86 18.97 24.25 -12.10
C LYS A 86 19.44 25.25 -11.06
N VAL A 87 19.28 26.54 -11.34
CA VAL A 87 19.46 27.61 -10.36
C VAL A 87 18.15 27.76 -9.59
N VAL A 88 18.20 27.66 -8.27
CA VAL A 88 17.02 27.76 -7.41
C VAL A 88 17.23 28.90 -6.42
N HIS A 89 16.37 29.91 -6.53
CA HIS A 89 16.25 31.00 -5.57
C HIS A 89 15.23 30.61 -4.51
N PHE A 90 15.73 30.31 -3.31
CA PHE A 90 14.90 30.07 -2.14
C PHE A 90 14.49 31.40 -1.51
N GLN A 91 13.19 31.61 -1.38
CA GLN A 91 12.60 32.66 -0.55
C GLN A 91 12.01 31.99 0.68
N ILE A 92 12.58 32.25 1.86
CA ILE A 92 12.30 31.52 3.10
C ILE A 92 11.63 32.46 4.09
N ASN A 93 10.37 32.17 4.42
CA ASN A 93 9.61 32.91 5.43
C ASN A 93 9.79 32.25 6.79
N LEU A 94 10.62 32.87 7.63
CA LEU A 94 10.82 32.51 9.04
C LEU A 94 9.71 33.22 9.84
N GLY A 95 8.67 32.50 10.28
CA GLY A 95 7.59 33.05 11.12
C GLY A 95 8.02 33.56 12.51
N ALA A 96 7.07 33.93 13.36
CA ALA A 96 7.35 34.39 14.74
C ALA A 96 7.74 33.22 15.67
N GLY A 97 8.74 33.41 16.54
CA GLY A 97 9.13 32.45 17.60
C GLY A 97 10.37 31.56 17.30
N ILE A 98 11.21 31.95 16.35
CA ILE A 98 12.22 31.07 15.72
C ILE A 98 13.66 31.28 16.26
N SER A 99 13.80 32.08 17.31
CA SER A 99 15.07 32.46 17.94
C SER A 99 16.04 31.31 18.29
N ARG A 100 15.55 30.07 18.42
CA ARG A 100 16.36 28.89 18.78
C ARG A 100 17.06 28.19 17.62
N LEU A 101 16.66 28.46 16.37
CA LEU A 101 17.14 27.72 15.18
C LEU A 101 17.86 28.61 14.15
N VAL A 102 17.87 29.92 14.42
CA VAL A 102 18.36 31.00 13.56
C VAL A 102 19.43 31.77 14.33
N VAL A 103 20.62 31.89 13.74
CA VAL A 103 21.72 32.68 14.29
C VAL A 103 21.87 33.93 13.45
N SER A 104 21.64 35.11 14.03
CA SER A 104 21.97 36.38 13.35
C SER A 104 23.45 36.69 13.56
N THR A 105 24.21 36.70 12.47
CA THR A 105 25.54 37.29 12.40
C THR A 105 25.35 38.68 11.81
N LYS A 106 25.76 39.78 12.48
CA LYS A 106 25.70 41.16 11.94
C LYS A 106 26.01 41.22 10.42
N SER A 107 25.47 42.06 9.54
CA SER A 107 24.28 42.93 9.51
C SER A 107 23.21 42.38 8.55
N ASP A 108 23.56 41.56 7.56
CA ASP A 108 22.63 41.16 6.47
C ASP A 108 22.57 39.64 6.22
N GLU A 109 23.32 38.84 6.99
CA GLU A 109 23.31 37.39 6.90
C GLU A 109 22.71 36.71 8.14
N VAL A 110 22.04 35.60 7.89
CA VAL A 110 21.42 34.75 8.89
C VAL A 110 21.92 33.33 8.67
N LEU A 111 22.29 32.64 9.73
CA LEU A 111 22.74 31.25 9.69
C LEU A 111 21.64 30.34 10.26
N LEU A 112 21.07 29.48 9.42
CA LEU A 112 20.10 28.46 9.81
C LEU A 112 20.84 27.20 10.26
N THR A 113 20.39 26.64 11.38
CA THR A 113 20.91 25.37 11.91
C THR A 113 20.61 24.19 10.99
N ILE A 114 21.39 23.12 11.14
CA ILE A 114 21.18 21.87 10.38
C ILE A 114 19.85 21.23 10.78
N GLY A 115 19.15 20.67 9.79
CA GLY A 115 17.94 19.88 10.06
C GLY A 115 16.70 20.73 10.31
N VAL A 116 16.77 22.05 10.07
CA VAL A 116 15.57 22.89 10.01
C VAL A 116 14.72 22.42 8.84
N ILE A 117 13.42 22.24 9.10
CA ILE A 117 12.45 21.75 8.13
C ILE A 117 11.55 22.91 7.73
N PHE A 118 11.33 23.03 6.43
CA PHE A 118 10.49 24.03 5.78
C PHE A 118 9.40 23.33 4.98
N ARG A 119 8.23 23.94 4.84
CA ARG A 119 7.23 23.51 3.86
C ARG A 119 7.50 24.20 2.53
N ILE A 120 7.40 23.47 1.43
CA ILE A 120 7.42 24.03 0.08
C ILE A 120 6.01 24.53 -0.23
N GLU A 121 5.79 25.84 -0.17
CA GLU A 121 4.50 26.46 -0.53
C GLU A 121 4.33 26.54 -2.05
N LYS A 122 5.37 27.00 -2.73
CA LYS A 122 5.27 27.32 -4.15
C LYS A 122 6.59 27.13 -4.85
N LEU A 123 6.51 26.60 -6.08
CA LEU A 123 7.62 26.52 -7.01
C LEU A 123 7.20 27.23 -8.30
N GLU A 124 7.94 28.25 -8.68
CA GLU A 124 7.69 29.08 -9.86
C GLU A 124 8.89 29.00 -10.80
N ALA A 125 8.63 28.82 -12.10
CA ALA A 125 9.66 28.97 -13.12
C ALA A 125 9.85 30.46 -13.42
N ILE A 126 11.09 30.95 -13.34
CA ILE A 126 11.46 32.30 -13.80
C ILE A 126 11.87 32.21 -15.27
N ASP A 127 12.71 31.22 -15.61
CA ASP A 127 13.09 30.85 -16.96
C ASP A 127 13.28 29.32 -17.04
N GLU A 128 13.78 28.81 -18.17
CA GLU A 128 13.99 27.36 -18.37
C GLU A 128 14.96 26.73 -17.36
N ASN A 129 15.86 27.51 -16.76
CA ASN A 129 16.95 27.05 -15.90
C ASN A 129 16.93 27.63 -14.48
N THR A 130 16.12 28.65 -14.24
CA THR A 130 16.06 29.42 -13.01
C THR A 130 14.66 29.35 -12.41
N PHE A 131 14.59 28.97 -11.14
CA PHE A 131 13.34 28.75 -10.43
C PHE A 131 13.33 29.50 -9.11
N ARG A 132 12.14 29.94 -8.70
CA ARG A 132 11.89 30.45 -7.35
C ARG A 132 11.15 29.40 -6.56
N VAL A 133 11.65 29.11 -5.35
CA VAL A 133 10.99 28.20 -4.40
C VAL A 133 10.68 28.97 -3.13
N GLN A 134 9.39 29.07 -2.83
CA GLN A 134 8.91 29.67 -1.60
C GLN A 134 8.81 28.62 -0.51
N LEU A 135 9.51 28.88 0.59
CA LEU A 135 9.58 28.04 1.77
C LEU A 135 8.93 28.77 2.95
N THR A 136 8.10 28.07 3.71
CA THR A 136 7.54 28.58 4.96
C THR A 136 7.93 27.72 6.14
N MET A 137 8.07 28.38 7.29
CA MET A 137 8.21 27.71 8.57
C MET A 137 7.21 28.31 9.55
N ASN A 138 6.12 27.58 9.77
CA ASN A 138 5.08 27.92 10.74
C ASN A 138 5.17 26.99 11.97
N ASN A 139 4.34 27.23 12.99
CA ASN A 139 4.33 26.43 14.22
C ASN A 139 4.00 24.95 13.99
N GLU A 140 3.19 24.62 12.98
CA GLU A 140 2.87 23.24 12.64
C GLU A 140 4.06 22.52 12.02
N VAL A 141 4.76 23.19 11.08
CA VAL A 141 5.98 22.71 10.45
C VAL A 141 7.08 22.50 11.50
N LEU A 142 7.20 23.43 12.45
CA LEU A 142 8.12 23.32 13.57
C LEU A 142 7.80 22.11 14.47
N LYS A 143 6.52 21.92 14.84
CA LYS A 143 6.09 20.75 15.63
C LYS A 143 6.35 19.44 14.89
N ALA A 144 6.04 19.37 13.60
CA ALA A 144 6.32 18.21 12.77
C ALA A 144 7.83 17.93 12.70
N GLY A 145 8.65 18.95 12.48
CA GLY A 145 10.10 18.82 12.46
C GLY A 145 10.70 18.41 13.81
N GLN A 146 10.16 18.91 14.92
CA GLN A 146 10.53 18.48 16.27
C GLN A 146 10.15 17.03 16.53
N SER A 147 8.98 16.58 16.07
CA SER A 147 8.54 15.18 16.19
C SER A 147 9.48 14.25 15.43
N ILE A 148 9.75 14.54 14.16
CA ILE A 148 10.67 13.75 13.32
C ILE A 148 12.07 13.73 13.93
N SER A 149 12.57 14.89 14.38
CA SER A 149 13.88 14.99 15.03
C SER A 149 13.94 14.23 16.35
N LYS A 150 12.83 14.17 17.10
CA LYS A 150 12.72 13.38 18.32
C LYS A 150 12.75 11.88 17.99
N GLU A 151 11.93 11.42 17.05
CA GLU A 151 11.88 10.02 16.60
C GLU A 151 13.26 9.54 16.09
N LEU A 152 13.94 10.36 15.28
CA LEU A 152 15.30 10.07 14.80
C LEU A 152 16.31 10.05 15.95
N ARG A 153 16.27 11.03 16.86
CA ARG A 153 17.15 11.07 18.04
C ARG A 153 16.94 9.88 18.96
N ASP A 154 15.69 9.50 19.17
CA ASP A 154 15.33 8.36 19.99
C ASP A 154 15.86 7.08 19.33
N ALA A 155 15.73 6.92 18.02
CA ALA A 155 16.28 5.78 17.28
C ALA A 155 17.80 5.64 17.43
N ILE A 156 18.57 6.73 17.33
CA ILE A 156 20.05 6.70 17.40
C ILE A 156 20.63 6.64 18.81
N ARG A 157 19.85 6.94 19.87
CA ARG A 157 20.37 7.07 21.25
C ARG A 157 20.56 5.76 22.02
N GLY A 158 20.32 4.60 21.41
CA GLY A 158 20.39 3.29 22.07
C GLY A 158 21.38 2.34 21.42
N PRO A 159 21.60 1.14 22.02
CA PRO A 159 22.38 0.09 21.38
C PRO A 159 21.73 -0.29 20.03
N PHE A 160 22.57 -0.70 19.08
CA PHE A 160 22.17 -1.08 17.72
C PHE A 160 21.42 0.02 16.92
N PRO A 161 22.04 1.20 16.71
CA PRO A 161 21.38 2.34 16.05
C PRO A 161 20.90 2.03 14.62
N LEU A 162 21.61 1.19 13.87
CA LEU A 162 21.21 0.76 12.53
C LEU A 162 19.90 -0.04 12.54
N ILE A 163 19.72 -0.93 13.52
CA ILE A 163 18.48 -1.72 13.66
C ILE A 163 17.30 -0.79 13.97
N ARG A 164 17.49 0.15 14.90
CA ARG A 164 16.42 1.09 15.29
C ARG A 164 16.05 2.04 14.16
N MET A 165 17.04 2.49 13.38
CA MET A 165 16.79 3.24 12.14
C MET A 165 16.03 2.39 11.13
N GLY A 166 16.44 1.14 10.90
CA GLY A 166 15.72 0.23 9.99
C GLY A 166 14.25 0.05 10.39
N LYS A 167 13.97 -0.11 11.69
CA LYS A 167 12.57 -0.17 12.20
C LYS A 167 11.80 1.10 11.92
N LEU A 168 12.39 2.27 12.16
CA LEU A 168 11.75 3.57 11.93
C LEU A 168 11.48 3.79 10.43
N ILE A 169 12.45 3.53 9.57
CA ILE A 169 12.32 3.68 8.11
C ILE A 169 11.24 2.75 7.56
N ARG A 170 11.14 1.52 8.08
CA ARG A 170 10.05 0.60 7.74
C ARG A 170 8.69 1.14 8.14
N GLN A 171 8.56 1.72 9.33
CA GLN A 171 7.30 2.33 9.79
C GLN A 171 6.87 3.53 8.93
N LYS A 172 7.84 4.26 8.36
CA LYS A 172 7.58 5.42 7.49
C LYS A 172 7.48 5.06 5.99
N GLU A 173 7.56 3.77 5.65
CA GLU A 173 7.49 3.23 4.27
C GLU A 173 8.37 3.96 3.24
N SER A 174 9.52 4.50 3.66
CA SER A 174 10.36 5.31 2.78
C SER A 174 11.32 4.43 1.97
N VAL A 175 10.92 4.11 0.74
CA VAL A 175 11.53 3.08 -0.12
C VAL A 175 13.02 3.31 -0.38
N GLU A 176 13.42 4.54 -0.72
CA GLU A 176 14.83 4.84 -0.99
C GLU A 176 15.74 4.57 0.21
N TYR A 177 15.21 4.79 1.42
CA TYR A 177 15.94 4.51 2.65
C TYR A 177 15.88 3.02 3.01
N LEU A 178 14.80 2.32 2.67
CA LEU A 178 14.70 0.87 2.90
C LEU A 178 15.80 0.10 2.17
N GLU A 179 16.07 0.43 0.89
CA GLU A 179 17.15 -0.22 0.13
C GLU A 179 18.52 0.04 0.78
N TYR A 180 18.80 1.31 1.09
CA TYR A 180 20.05 1.74 1.70
C TYR A 180 20.31 1.06 3.06
N PHE A 181 19.35 1.12 3.98
CA PHE A 181 19.49 0.51 5.30
C PHE A 181 19.50 -1.01 5.25
N SER A 182 18.83 -1.64 4.28
CA SER A 182 18.92 -3.08 4.08
C SER A 182 20.34 -3.50 3.67
N SER A 183 20.99 -2.76 2.76
CA SER A 183 22.40 -3.00 2.40
C SER A 183 23.32 -2.85 3.61
N LEU A 184 23.20 -1.75 4.37
CA LEU A 184 24.02 -1.52 5.56
C LEU A 184 23.89 -2.64 6.59
N LEU A 185 22.68 -3.14 6.84
CA LEU A 185 22.48 -4.25 7.77
C LEU A 185 22.98 -5.59 7.21
N MET A 186 22.93 -5.82 5.90
CA MET A 186 23.51 -7.03 5.29
C MET A 186 25.04 -7.06 5.43
N ASP A 187 25.69 -5.90 5.31
CA ASP A 187 27.14 -5.77 5.38
C ASP A 187 27.67 -5.70 6.83
N ASP A 188 26.80 -5.44 7.81
CA ASP A 188 27.18 -5.41 9.22
C ASP A 188 27.41 -6.83 9.78
N PRO A 189 28.64 -7.19 10.19
CA PRO A 189 28.93 -8.52 10.72
C PRO A 189 28.14 -8.85 12.00
N ARG A 190 27.67 -7.83 12.73
CA ARG A 190 26.83 -8.00 13.93
C ARG A 190 25.43 -8.50 13.59
N THR A 191 25.00 -8.40 12.33
CA THR A 191 23.70 -8.89 11.89
C THR A 191 23.66 -10.41 11.83
N ALA A 192 24.74 -11.09 11.42
CA ALA A 192 24.72 -12.52 11.10
C ALA A 192 24.26 -13.44 12.25
N GLY A 193 24.48 -13.05 13.52
CA GLY A 193 24.05 -13.80 14.71
C GLY A 193 22.99 -13.11 15.57
N ASN A 194 22.52 -11.91 15.19
CA ASN A 194 21.56 -11.16 16.00
C ASN A 194 20.14 -11.38 15.47
N GLU A 195 19.30 -12.03 16.26
CA GLU A 195 17.91 -12.33 15.90
C GLU A 195 17.12 -11.05 15.56
N THR A 196 17.22 -10.01 16.39
CA THR A 196 16.49 -8.75 16.18
C THR A 196 16.93 -8.04 14.90
N ALA A 197 18.23 -8.12 14.56
CA ALA A 197 18.77 -7.56 13.34
C ALA A 197 18.23 -8.27 12.10
N ASN A 198 18.26 -9.62 12.09
CA ASN A 198 17.72 -10.41 10.97
C ASN A 198 16.21 -10.20 10.80
N ILE A 199 15.42 -10.18 11.88
CA ILE A 199 13.99 -9.88 11.80
C ILE A 199 13.74 -8.49 11.21
N THR A 200 14.52 -7.49 11.62
CA THR A 200 14.38 -6.13 11.11
C THR A 200 14.77 -6.04 9.63
N LEU A 201 15.90 -6.63 9.25
CA LEU A 201 16.38 -6.68 7.86
C LEU A 201 15.39 -7.42 6.95
N ALA A 202 14.93 -8.60 7.35
CA ALA A 202 13.93 -9.35 6.61
C ALA A 202 12.61 -8.57 6.47
N GLY A 203 12.20 -7.85 7.53
CA GLY A 203 11.05 -6.95 7.47
C GLY A 203 11.21 -5.81 6.46
N MET A 204 12.39 -5.21 6.35
CA MET A 204 12.67 -4.16 5.35
C MET A 204 12.67 -4.73 3.92
N LEU A 205 13.31 -5.88 3.72
CA LEU A 205 13.32 -6.60 2.45
C LEU A 205 11.89 -7.01 2.03
N HIS A 206 11.05 -7.42 2.97
CA HIS A 206 9.64 -7.69 2.71
C HIS A 206 8.90 -6.45 2.22
N SER A 207 9.08 -5.31 2.88
CA SER A 207 8.48 -4.03 2.46
C SER A 207 8.94 -3.59 1.06
N LEU A 208 10.23 -3.77 0.73
CA LEU A 208 10.75 -3.55 -0.63
C LEU A 208 10.08 -4.46 -1.65
N GLY A 209 9.93 -5.75 -1.32
CA GLY A 209 9.21 -6.72 -2.13
C GLY A 209 7.78 -6.29 -2.46
N ASN A 210 7.04 -5.83 -1.44
CA ASN A 210 5.68 -5.32 -1.60
C ASN A 210 5.64 -4.04 -2.45
N HIS A 211 6.62 -3.15 -2.29
CA HIS A 211 6.71 -1.95 -3.09
C HIS A 211 6.92 -2.26 -4.58
N CYS A 212 7.86 -3.16 -4.90
CA CYS A 212 8.08 -3.63 -6.27
C CYS A 212 6.83 -4.32 -6.84
N TYR A 213 6.13 -5.14 -6.05
CA TYR A 213 4.87 -5.77 -6.45
C TYR A 213 3.82 -4.74 -6.86
N LYS A 214 3.60 -3.70 -6.05
CA LYS A 214 2.65 -2.61 -6.36
C LYS A 214 3.01 -1.85 -7.64
N ARG A 215 4.29 -1.85 -8.04
CA ARG A 215 4.78 -1.26 -9.30
C ARG A 215 4.83 -2.24 -10.47
N ASN A 216 4.30 -3.46 -10.32
CA ASN A 216 4.40 -4.55 -11.30
C ASN A 216 5.84 -4.98 -11.63
N GLN A 217 6.81 -4.67 -10.75
CA GLN A 217 8.22 -5.07 -10.89
C GLN A 217 8.42 -6.45 -10.25
N TYR A 218 7.80 -7.47 -10.83
CA TYR A 218 7.65 -8.78 -10.21
C TYR A 218 8.97 -9.51 -9.92
N GLU A 219 9.97 -9.44 -10.81
CA GLU A 219 11.27 -10.10 -10.59
C GLU A 219 12.07 -9.49 -9.45
N GLN A 220 12.09 -8.15 -9.35
CA GLN A 220 12.72 -7.43 -8.25
C GLN A 220 11.99 -7.72 -6.94
N GLY A 221 10.65 -7.69 -6.98
CA GLY A 221 9.82 -8.02 -5.83
C GLY A 221 10.09 -9.44 -5.31
N LEU A 222 10.19 -10.41 -6.22
CA LEU A 222 10.50 -11.79 -5.88
C LEU A 222 11.88 -11.91 -5.24
N THR A 223 12.89 -11.23 -5.79
CA THR A 223 14.26 -11.21 -5.24
C THR A 223 14.27 -10.68 -3.81
N HIS A 224 13.59 -9.57 -3.54
CA HIS A 224 13.51 -8.99 -2.20
C HIS A 224 12.76 -9.90 -1.22
N LEU A 225 11.63 -10.50 -1.61
CA LEU A 225 10.87 -11.41 -0.75
C LEU A 225 11.63 -12.73 -0.47
N GLN A 226 12.33 -13.28 -1.47
CA GLN A 226 13.17 -14.46 -1.28
C GLN A 226 14.35 -14.17 -0.34
N ASN A 227 14.98 -13.00 -0.47
CA ASN A 227 16.01 -12.55 0.47
C ASN A 227 15.43 -12.34 1.87
N SER A 228 14.21 -11.80 2.00
CA SER A 228 13.50 -11.69 3.27
C SER A 228 13.31 -13.05 3.94
N LEU A 229 12.79 -14.05 3.21
CA LEU A 229 12.66 -15.43 3.72
C LEU A 229 14.02 -16.00 4.13
N LYS A 230 15.04 -15.87 3.29
CA LYS A 230 16.38 -16.38 3.56
C LYS A 230 16.96 -15.78 4.84
N VAL A 231 16.74 -14.49 5.09
CA VAL A 231 17.22 -13.81 6.30
C VAL A 231 16.41 -14.23 7.53
N HIS A 232 15.08 -14.31 7.45
CA HIS A 232 14.26 -14.81 8.56
C HIS A 232 14.65 -16.24 8.95
N LEU A 233 14.81 -17.15 7.97
CA LEU A 233 15.14 -18.56 8.21
C LEU A 233 16.53 -18.80 8.81
N ARG A 234 17.38 -17.77 8.95
CA ARG A 234 18.64 -17.88 9.71
C ARG A 234 18.41 -17.97 11.22
N VAL A 235 17.32 -17.37 11.69
CA VAL A 235 17.06 -17.16 13.12
C VAL A 235 15.68 -17.66 13.56
N LEU A 236 14.79 -17.93 12.61
CA LEU A 236 13.43 -18.41 12.86
C LEU A 236 13.25 -19.85 12.37
N PRO A 237 12.45 -20.67 13.06
CA PRO A 237 12.04 -21.97 12.56
C PRO A 237 11.18 -21.80 11.30
N SER A 238 11.11 -22.85 10.47
CA SER A 238 10.47 -22.78 9.15
C SER A 238 8.95 -22.61 9.16
N ASP A 239 8.33 -22.81 10.31
CA ASP A 239 6.90 -22.69 10.60
C ASP A 239 6.56 -21.45 11.43
N ASP A 240 7.51 -20.53 11.63
CA ASP A 240 7.27 -19.28 12.35
C ASP A 240 6.23 -18.41 11.63
N ILE A 241 5.24 -17.91 12.38
CA ILE A 241 4.14 -17.07 11.86
C ILE A 241 4.62 -15.84 11.09
N ARG A 242 5.79 -15.28 11.42
CA ARG A 242 6.38 -14.12 10.72
C ARG A 242 6.75 -14.41 9.26
N LEU A 243 6.85 -15.68 8.88
CA LEU A 243 7.12 -16.10 7.51
C LEU A 243 5.86 -16.09 6.62
N ALA A 244 4.67 -16.23 7.20
CA ALA A 244 3.42 -16.48 6.47
C ALA A 244 3.13 -15.41 5.41
N SER A 245 3.21 -14.13 5.79
CA SER A 245 2.96 -13.02 4.86
C SER A 245 3.96 -12.98 3.70
N THR A 246 5.22 -13.35 3.95
CA THR A 246 6.26 -13.38 2.91
C THR A 246 6.02 -14.52 1.93
N TYR A 247 5.67 -15.71 2.43
CA TYR A 247 5.25 -16.83 1.59
C TYR A 247 4.03 -16.45 0.72
N ASN A 248 3.00 -15.84 1.33
CA ASN A 248 1.81 -15.42 0.59
C ASN A 248 2.15 -14.43 -0.53
N ASN A 249 2.99 -13.43 -0.26
CA ASN A 249 3.31 -12.40 -1.26
C ASN A 249 4.17 -12.94 -2.40
N ILE A 250 5.04 -13.92 -2.13
CA ILE A 250 5.74 -14.67 -3.20
C ILE A 250 4.72 -15.45 -4.04
N GLY A 251 3.76 -16.11 -3.39
CA GLY A 251 2.66 -16.77 -4.08
C GLY A 251 1.89 -15.82 -5.00
N SER A 252 1.59 -14.61 -4.52
CA SER A 252 0.92 -13.57 -5.32
C SER A 252 1.74 -13.15 -6.54
N ILE A 253 3.06 -13.01 -6.41
CA ILE A 253 3.94 -12.72 -7.54
C ILE A 253 3.88 -13.86 -8.58
N TYR A 254 4.03 -15.12 -8.16
CA TYR A 254 3.94 -16.25 -9.07
C TYR A 254 2.57 -16.34 -9.75
N HIS A 255 1.49 -16.03 -9.03
CA HIS A 255 0.15 -15.99 -9.62
C HIS A 255 -0.01 -14.90 -10.69
N LYS A 256 0.62 -13.74 -10.50
CA LYS A 256 0.65 -12.64 -11.49
C LYS A 256 1.50 -12.97 -12.71
N GLN A 257 2.48 -13.85 -12.57
CA GLN A 257 3.30 -14.38 -13.67
C GLN A 257 2.71 -15.65 -14.30
N ASP A 258 1.46 -16.02 -13.96
CA ASP A 258 0.76 -17.23 -14.40
C ASP A 258 1.47 -18.57 -14.06
N LEU A 259 2.43 -18.54 -13.14
CA LEU A 259 3.11 -19.70 -12.57
C LEU A 259 2.25 -20.31 -11.44
N ASN A 260 1.04 -20.72 -11.78
CA ASN A 260 -0.03 -21.02 -10.82
C ASN A 260 0.27 -22.22 -9.88
N GLU A 261 0.98 -23.26 -10.32
CA GLU A 261 1.36 -24.36 -9.42
C GLU A 261 2.36 -23.90 -8.34
N LYS A 262 3.34 -23.05 -8.70
CA LYS A 262 4.25 -22.44 -7.72
C LYS A 262 3.50 -21.51 -6.78
N ALA A 263 2.58 -20.71 -7.33
CA ALA A 263 1.74 -19.84 -6.50
C ALA A 263 0.96 -20.64 -5.45
N LEU A 264 0.39 -21.77 -5.86
CA LEU A 264 -0.37 -22.67 -4.99
C LEU A 264 0.48 -23.18 -3.82
N GLU A 265 1.69 -23.68 -4.10
CA GLU A 265 2.63 -24.16 -3.08
C GLU A 265 2.92 -23.09 -2.02
N TYR A 266 3.23 -21.87 -2.47
CA TYR A 266 3.58 -20.76 -1.57
C TYR A 266 2.38 -20.26 -0.76
N HIS A 267 1.20 -20.15 -1.38
CA HIS A 267 -0.02 -19.78 -0.65
C HIS A 267 -0.44 -20.86 0.35
N GLN A 268 -0.33 -22.14 0.01
CA GLN A 268 -0.60 -23.24 0.94
C GLN A 268 0.35 -23.22 2.12
N LYS A 269 1.64 -22.96 1.89
CA LYS A 269 2.61 -22.83 2.98
C LYS A 269 2.27 -21.68 3.93
N ALA A 270 1.89 -20.51 3.39
CA ALA A 270 1.43 -19.38 4.19
C ALA A 270 0.17 -19.71 5.01
N TYR A 271 -0.80 -20.38 4.38
CA TYR A 271 -2.03 -20.80 5.02
C TYR A 271 -1.79 -21.79 6.17
N GLU A 272 -0.97 -22.82 5.96
CA GLU A 272 -0.66 -23.81 7.00
C GLU A 272 0.11 -23.21 8.17
N ILE A 273 1.07 -22.31 7.93
CA ILE A 273 1.75 -21.58 9.01
C ILE A 273 0.74 -20.79 9.85
N GLN A 274 -0.14 -20.04 9.18
CA GLN A 274 -1.11 -19.21 9.87
C GLN A 274 -2.12 -20.04 10.67
N LYS A 275 -2.65 -21.11 10.06
CA LYS A 275 -3.65 -22.00 10.64
C LYS A 275 -3.12 -22.79 11.83
N ASN A 276 -1.86 -23.22 11.79
CA ASN A 276 -1.25 -24.05 12.83
C ASN A 276 -0.57 -23.20 13.94
N SER A 277 -0.62 -21.87 13.83
CA SER A 277 -0.18 -20.96 14.90
C SER A 277 -1.03 -21.13 16.17
N SER A 278 -0.41 -20.92 17.34
CA SER A 278 -1.13 -20.88 18.63
C SER A 278 -2.14 -19.74 18.73
N ASP A 279 -1.91 -18.66 17.97
CA ASP A 279 -2.80 -17.51 17.87
C ASP A 279 -2.98 -17.14 16.38
N PRO A 280 -3.89 -17.81 15.67
CA PRO A 280 -4.10 -17.59 14.25
C PRO A 280 -4.89 -16.29 14.02
N ASP A 281 -4.26 -15.31 13.38
CA ASP A 281 -4.98 -14.17 12.80
C ASP A 281 -5.95 -14.64 11.70
N LEU A 282 -7.24 -14.53 12.01
CA LEU A 282 -8.34 -15.00 11.19
C LEU A 282 -8.43 -14.25 9.85
N ASP A 283 -8.09 -12.96 9.82
CA ASP A 283 -8.10 -12.17 8.58
C ASP A 283 -7.07 -12.72 7.59
N SER A 284 -5.87 -13.06 8.07
CA SER A 284 -4.83 -13.70 7.27
C SER A 284 -5.24 -15.10 6.80
N VAL A 285 -5.87 -15.91 7.65
CA VAL A 285 -6.38 -17.25 7.25
C VAL A 285 -7.38 -17.14 6.10
N ALA A 286 -8.35 -16.22 6.21
CA ALA A 286 -9.33 -15.95 5.17
C ALA A 286 -8.67 -15.49 3.86
N THR A 287 -7.77 -14.51 3.95
CA THR A 287 -7.03 -13.97 2.81
C THR A 287 -6.24 -15.06 2.07
N TYR A 288 -5.50 -15.90 2.80
CA TYR A 288 -4.68 -16.94 2.19
C TYR A 288 -5.55 -18.04 1.58
N ALA A 289 -6.66 -18.43 2.22
CA ALA A 289 -7.62 -19.36 1.65
C ALA A 289 -8.24 -18.82 0.34
N GLY A 290 -8.61 -17.54 0.30
CA GLY A 290 -9.10 -16.89 -0.91
C GLY A 290 -8.09 -16.89 -2.05
N ASN A 291 -6.81 -16.62 -1.76
CA ASN A 291 -5.73 -16.68 -2.75
C ASN A 291 -5.53 -18.10 -3.29
N ILE A 292 -5.53 -19.12 -2.42
CA ILE A 292 -5.48 -20.54 -2.83
C ILE A 292 -6.64 -20.87 -3.76
N ALA A 293 -7.86 -20.48 -3.39
CA ALA A 293 -9.05 -20.73 -4.20
C ALA A 293 -8.95 -20.07 -5.58
N SER A 294 -8.48 -18.82 -5.66
CA SER A 294 -8.24 -18.10 -6.91
C SER A 294 -7.25 -18.82 -7.84
N VAL A 295 -6.13 -19.31 -7.28
CA VAL A 295 -5.14 -20.08 -8.03
C VAL A 295 -5.73 -21.40 -8.53
N LEU A 296 -6.46 -22.13 -7.69
CA LEU A 296 -7.11 -23.39 -8.06
C LEU A 296 -8.14 -23.20 -9.17
N ILE A 297 -8.84 -22.05 -9.22
CA ILE A 297 -9.74 -21.72 -10.34
C ILE A 297 -8.96 -21.60 -11.64
N LYS A 298 -7.82 -20.89 -11.66
CA LYS A 298 -6.97 -20.78 -12.86
C LYS A 298 -6.47 -22.15 -13.33
N LEU A 299 -6.19 -23.05 -12.38
CA LEU A 299 -5.80 -24.44 -12.65
C LEU A 299 -6.99 -25.35 -13.01
N ARG A 300 -8.22 -24.83 -13.08
CA ARG A 300 -9.48 -25.59 -13.29
C ARG A 300 -9.75 -26.68 -12.25
N ARG A 301 -9.16 -26.58 -11.05
CA ARG A 301 -9.34 -27.48 -9.91
C ARG A 301 -10.52 -27.03 -9.04
N HIS A 302 -11.70 -26.90 -9.66
CA HIS A 302 -12.87 -26.25 -9.05
C HIS A 302 -13.34 -26.91 -7.74
N LYS A 303 -13.33 -28.25 -7.66
CA LYS A 303 -13.73 -28.99 -6.44
C LYS A 303 -12.82 -28.70 -5.25
N GLU A 304 -11.53 -28.47 -5.48
CA GLU A 304 -10.59 -28.10 -4.42
C GLU A 304 -10.77 -26.64 -4.02
N ALA A 305 -10.99 -25.75 -4.99
CA ALA A 305 -11.25 -24.33 -4.74
C ALA A 305 -12.45 -24.11 -3.81
N ILE A 306 -13.52 -24.90 -3.97
CA ILE A 306 -14.72 -24.84 -3.12
C ILE A 306 -14.37 -25.03 -1.64
N LYS A 307 -13.49 -25.97 -1.29
CA LYS A 307 -13.07 -26.20 0.11
C LYS A 307 -12.48 -24.94 0.74
N TYR A 308 -11.65 -24.21 -0.01
CA TYR A 308 -11.00 -22.99 0.48
C TYR A 308 -11.96 -21.78 0.51
N TYR A 309 -12.91 -21.68 -0.42
CA TYR A 309 -13.98 -20.68 -0.34
C TYR A 309 -14.89 -20.90 0.87
N GLU A 310 -15.21 -22.14 1.22
CA GLU A 310 -15.99 -22.43 2.43
C GLU A 310 -15.26 -22.04 3.71
N ILE A 311 -13.93 -22.21 3.74
CA ILE A 311 -13.10 -21.76 4.85
C ILE A 311 -13.13 -20.23 4.96
N ASP A 312 -12.86 -19.53 3.85
CA ASP A 312 -12.92 -18.06 3.78
C ASP A 312 -14.28 -17.53 4.25
N LEU A 313 -15.38 -18.10 3.75
CA LEU A 313 -16.74 -17.73 4.15
C LEU A 313 -16.98 -17.93 5.65
N LYS A 314 -16.64 -19.11 6.21
CA LYS A 314 -16.83 -19.42 7.64
C LYS A 314 -16.04 -18.48 8.54
N VAL A 315 -14.81 -18.13 8.15
CA VAL A 315 -13.97 -17.21 8.92
C VAL A 315 -14.53 -15.80 8.91
N ASN A 316 -14.97 -15.29 7.76
CA ASN A 316 -15.57 -13.97 7.66
C ASN A 316 -16.89 -13.88 8.41
N GLN A 317 -17.72 -14.92 8.36
CA GLN A 317 -18.93 -14.98 9.19
C GLN A 317 -18.60 -14.83 10.68
N ARG A 318 -17.55 -15.49 11.18
CA ARG A 318 -17.11 -15.34 12.58
C ARG A 318 -16.62 -13.92 12.89
N LEU A 319 -15.79 -13.35 12.01
CA LEU A 319 -15.25 -11.99 12.16
C LEU A 319 -16.36 -10.93 12.25
N HIS A 320 -17.43 -11.10 11.48
CA HIS A 320 -18.60 -10.22 11.51
C HIS A 320 -19.70 -10.68 12.47
N GLN A 321 -19.41 -11.58 13.42
CA GLN A 321 -20.37 -12.08 14.43
C GLN A 321 -21.67 -12.64 13.82
N ASN A 322 -21.57 -13.25 12.63
CA ASN A 322 -22.67 -13.76 11.83
C ASN A 322 -23.73 -12.71 11.48
N LYS A 323 -23.38 -11.41 11.51
CA LYS A 323 -24.27 -10.36 11.02
C LYS A 323 -24.29 -10.39 9.51
N ASP A 324 -25.48 -10.28 8.93
CA ASP A 324 -25.62 -10.14 7.49
C ASP A 324 -24.90 -8.87 7.01
N SER A 325 -24.13 -9.00 5.93
CA SER A 325 -23.45 -7.88 5.28
C SER A 325 -23.36 -8.12 3.77
N GLY A 326 -23.23 -7.04 3.00
CA GLY A 326 -22.99 -7.15 1.55
C GLY A 326 -21.71 -7.92 1.22
N GLU A 327 -20.70 -7.86 2.09
CA GLU A 327 -19.45 -8.61 1.95
C GLU A 327 -19.66 -10.12 2.08
N ILE A 328 -20.42 -10.56 3.09
CA ILE A 328 -20.75 -11.98 3.26
C ILE A 328 -21.66 -12.48 2.13
N ALA A 329 -22.62 -11.66 1.68
CA ALA A 329 -23.46 -12.00 0.53
C ALA A 329 -22.61 -12.24 -0.74
N THR A 330 -21.65 -11.35 -1.01
CA THR A 330 -20.71 -11.48 -2.13
C THR A 330 -19.90 -12.79 -2.05
N LYS A 331 -19.50 -13.22 -0.84
CA LYS A 331 -18.81 -14.50 -0.65
C LYS A 331 -19.71 -15.70 -0.96
N PHE A 332 -20.98 -15.68 -0.55
CA PHE A 332 -21.95 -16.71 -0.96
C PHE A 332 -22.14 -16.75 -2.48
N HIS A 333 -22.25 -15.59 -3.13
CA HIS A 333 -22.36 -15.49 -4.59
C HIS A 333 -21.15 -16.13 -5.28
N ASN A 334 -19.95 -15.80 -4.83
CA ASN A 334 -18.71 -16.34 -5.39
C ASN A 334 -18.59 -17.85 -5.20
N LEU A 335 -18.95 -18.36 -4.01
CA LEU A 335 -19.00 -19.80 -3.74
C LEU A 335 -19.99 -20.52 -4.67
N ALA A 336 -21.19 -19.96 -4.85
CA ALA A 336 -22.20 -20.50 -5.77
C ALA A 336 -21.71 -20.50 -7.21
N GLY A 337 -21.07 -19.41 -7.66
CA GLY A 337 -20.46 -19.33 -8.99
C GLY A 337 -19.35 -20.35 -9.22
N MET A 338 -18.64 -20.77 -8.16
CA MET A 338 -17.65 -21.84 -8.25
C MET A 338 -18.28 -23.23 -8.27
N GLN A 339 -19.30 -23.46 -7.46
CA GLN A 339 -20.09 -24.69 -7.49
C GLN A 339 -20.73 -24.90 -8.87
N TYR A 340 -21.27 -23.84 -9.48
CA TYR A 340 -21.80 -23.88 -10.84
C TYR A 340 -20.73 -24.32 -11.86
N ARG A 341 -19.52 -23.74 -11.81
CA ARG A 341 -18.40 -24.15 -12.68
C ARG A 341 -17.94 -25.58 -12.43
N ALA A 342 -18.08 -26.07 -11.20
CA ALA A 342 -17.85 -27.47 -10.82
C ALA A 342 -19.00 -28.42 -11.17
N GLN A 343 -20.07 -27.94 -11.83
CA GLN A 343 -21.30 -28.68 -12.17
C GLN A 343 -22.11 -29.14 -10.94
N LEU A 344 -21.88 -28.52 -9.78
CA LEU A 344 -22.63 -28.71 -8.55
C LEU A 344 -23.80 -27.72 -8.51
N TYR A 345 -24.73 -27.87 -9.44
CA TYR A 345 -25.79 -26.89 -9.70
C TYR A 345 -26.78 -26.76 -8.54
N SER A 346 -27.09 -27.86 -7.86
CA SER A 346 -28.00 -27.87 -6.71
C SER A 346 -27.41 -27.11 -5.53
N GLU A 347 -26.14 -27.34 -5.22
CA GLU A 347 -25.40 -26.65 -4.16
C GLU A 347 -25.22 -25.17 -4.50
N ALA A 348 -24.93 -24.85 -5.76
CA ALA A 348 -24.85 -23.47 -6.25
C ALA A 348 -26.16 -22.72 -6.00
N LEU A 349 -27.31 -23.35 -6.30
CA LEU A 349 -28.62 -22.73 -6.03
C LEU A 349 -28.85 -22.44 -4.56
N VAL A 350 -28.46 -23.33 -3.65
CA VAL A 350 -28.59 -23.09 -2.21
C VAL A 350 -27.78 -21.86 -1.79
N ASN A 351 -26.55 -21.70 -2.29
CA ASN A 351 -25.72 -20.56 -1.93
C ASN A 351 -26.14 -19.26 -2.64
N TYR A 352 -26.63 -19.32 -3.88
CA TYR A 352 -27.25 -18.15 -4.51
C TYR A 352 -28.51 -17.70 -3.77
N GLN A 353 -29.33 -18.64 -3.28
CA GLN A 353 -30.51 -18.31 -2.46
C GLN A 353 -30.11 -17.60 -1.15
N LYS A 354 -29.08 -18.09 -0.46
CA LYS A 354 -28.54 -17.42 0.74
C LYS A 354 -28.02 -16.01 0.42
N CYS A 355 -27.27 -15.87 -0.68
CA CYS A 355 -26.81 -14.57 -1.16
C CYS A 355 -27.99 -13.62 -1.38
N LEU A 356 -29.01 -14.08 -2.12
CA LEU A 356 -30.20 -13.29 -2.45
C LEU A 356 -30.95 -12.83 -1.19
N GLU A 357 -31.16 -13.73 -0.22
CA GLU A 357 -31.81 -13.39 1.04
C GLU A 357 -31.06 -12.30 1.81
N MET A 358 -29.72 -12.38 1.84
CA MET A 358 -28.89 -11.37 2.49
C MET A 358 -28.89 -10.05 1.72
N GLU A 359 -28.79 -10.09 0.39
CA GLU A 359 -28.81 -8.90 -0.47
C GLU A 359 -30.11 -8.12 -0.31
N LEU A 360 -31.24 -8.81 -0.23
CA LEU A 360 -32.57 -8.21 -0.03
C LEU A 360 -32.76 -7.57 1.36
N ARG A 361 -32.02 -8.04 2.38
CA ARG A 361 -32.04 -7.43 3.73
C ARG A 361 -31.09 -6.23 3.84
N CYS A 362 -29.90 -6.34 3.23
CA CYS A 362 -28.80 -5.40 3.47
C CYS A 362 -28.77 -4.22 2.51
N HIS A 363 -29.34 -4.35 1.32
CA HIS A 363 -29.22 -3.35 0.28
C HIS A 363 -30.52 -2.65 -0.05
N SER A 364 -30.42 -1.46 -0.65
CA SER A 364 -31.58 -0.78 -1.21
C SER A 364 -32.20 -1.61 -2.33
N ALA A 365 -33.50 -1.42 -2.56
CA ALA A 365 -34.26 -2.17 -3.57
C ALA A 365 -33.65 -2.12 -4.98
N LYS A 366 -32.82 -1.10 -5.27
CA LYS A 366 -32.18 -0.83 -6.56
C LYS A 366 -30.78 -1.43 -6.72
N ASN A 367 -30.32 -2.30 -5.81
CA ASN A 367 -28.98 -2.86 -5.93
C ASN A 367 -28.88 -3.81 -7.15
N PRO A 368 -28.00 -3.52 -8.14
CA PRO A 368 -27.87 -4.33 -9.35
C PRO A 368 -27.40 -5.77 -9.09
N THR A 369 -26.72 -6.04 -7.96
CA THR A 369 -26.24 -7.39 -7.61
C THR A 369 -27.38 -8.39 -7.41
N VAL A 370 -28.55 -7.94 -6.92
CA VAL A 370 -29.76 -8.77 -6.76
C VAL A 370 -30.23 -9.33 -8.11
N ALA A 371 -30.20 -8.50 -9.17
CA ALA A 371 -30.56 -8.94 -10.51
C ALA A 371 -29.60 -10.02 -11.02
N THR A 372 -28.30 -9.81 -10.84
CA THR A 372 -27.27 -10.79 -11.22
C THR A 372 -27.44 -12.12 -10.48
N THR A 373 -27.77 -12.10 -9.18
CA THR A 373 -28.03 -13.33 -8.41
C THR A 373 -29.23 -14.10 -8.97
N TYR A 374 -30.35 -13.43 -9.29
CA TYR A 374 -31.50 -14.06 -9.94
C TYR A 374 -31.16 -14.70 -11.30
N LEU A 375 -30.41 -13.99 -12.14
CA LEU A 375 -30.01 -14.45 -13.47
C LEU A 375 -29.06 -15.67 -13.38
N ASN A 376 -28.12 -15.65 -12.43
CA ASN A 376 -27.25 -16.79 -12.18
C ASN A 376 -28.02 -17.99 -11.62
N MET A 377 -29.03 -17.78 -10.77
CA MET A 377 -29.95 -18.85 -10.36
C MET A 377 -30.73 -19.42 -11.55
N ALA A 378 -31.22 -18.58 -12.47
CA ALA A 378 -31.94 -19.04 -13.66
C ALA A 378 -31.09 -19.99 -14.51
N THR A 379 -29.82 -19.65 -14.75
CA THR A 379 -28.90 -20.53 -15.48
C THR A 379 -28.62 -21.86 -14.75
N ALA A 380 -28.50 -21.84 -13.42
CA ALA A 380 -28.35 -23.06 -12.63
C ALA A 380 -29.61 -23.95 -12.64
N LEU A 381 -30.79 -23.34 -12.57
CA LEU A 381 -32.09 -24.04 -12.67
C LEU A 381 -32.28 -24.68 -14.05
N GLU A 382 -31.89 -23.99 -15.12
CA GLU A 382 -31.90 -24.55 -16.46
C GLU A 382 -31.01 -25.79 -16.57
N LYS A 383 -29.79 -25.75 -16.02
CA LYS A 383 -28.89 -26.91 -16.01
C LYS A 383 -29.46 -28.12 -15.24
N LEU A 384 -30.35 -27.88 -14.29
CA LEU A 384 -31.11 -28.91 -13.57
C LEU A 384 -32.40 -29.33 -14.29
N GLY A 385 -32.70 -28.76 -15.47
CA GLY A 385 -33.94 -29.04 -16.20
C GLY A 385 -35.20 -28.46 -15.56
N ARG A 386 -35.06 -27.52 -14.62
CA ARG A 386 -36.16 -26.82 -13.93
C ARG A 386 -36.55 -25.56 -14.71
N PHE A 387 -36.98 -25.73 -15.95
CA PHE A 387 -37.20 -24.62 -16.89
C PHE A 387 -38.24 -23.60 -16.41
N LYS A 388 -39.34 -24.06 -15.80
CA LYS A 388 -40.37 -23.17 -15.22
C LYS A 388 -39.78 -22.24 -14.16
N ASP A 389 -39.00 -22.78 -13.23
CA ASP A 389 -38.37 -22.01 -12.17
C ASP A 389 -37.29 -21.08 -12.74
N ALA A 390 -36.56 -21.53 -13.78
CA ALA A 390 -35.56 -20.71 -14.46
C ALA A 390 -36.18 -19.48 -15.13
N ILE A 391 -37.33 -19.64 -15.79
CA ILE A 391 -38.11 -18.51 -16.37
C ILE A 391 -38.50 -17.53 -15.27
N GLN A 392 -39.10 -18.00 -14.17
CA GLN A 392 -39.50 -17.13 -13.06
C GLN A 392 -38.33 -16.38 -12.42
N ALA A 393 -37.18 -17.03 -12.26
CA ALA A 393 -35.98 -16.38 -11.75
C ALA A 393 -35.48 -15.31 -12.72
N MET A 394 -35.52 -15.58 -14.02
CA MET A 394 -35.08 -14.62 -15.04
C MET A 394 -36.00 -13.40 -15.14
N GLU A 395 -37.32 -13.60 -15.07
CA GLU A 395 -38.30 -12.50 -15.03
C GLU A 395 -38.03 -11.56 -13.85
N LYS A 396 -37.79 -12.11 -12.65
CA LYS A 396 -37.40 -11.31 -11.47
C LYS A 396 -36.07 -10.57 -11.66
N GLY A 397 -35.11 -11.19 -12.34
CA GLY A 397 -33.84 -10.54 -12.71
C GLY A 397 -34.06 -9.34 -13.62
N ILE A 398 -34.89 -9.49 -14.66
CA ILE A 398 -35.26 -8.41 -15.59
C ILE A 398 -36.01 -7.29 -14.87
N GLU A 399 -37.00 -7.62 -14.04
CA GLU A 399 -37.76 -6.65 -13.24
C GLU A 399 -36.83 -5.75 -12.41
N ARG A 400 -35.78 -6.35 -11.82
CA ARG A 400 -34.76 -5.60 -11.05
C ARG A 400 -33.88 -4.73 -11.95
N LEU A 401 -33.45 -5.23 -13.11
CA LEU A 401 -32.67 -4.43 -14.07
C LEU A 401 -33.44 -3.18 -14.53
N LEU A 402 -34.74 -3.31 -14.78
CA LEU A 402 -35.63 -2.22 -15.22
C LEU A 402 -35.75 -1.06 -14.21
N GLN A 403 -35.35 -1.26 -12.96
CA GLN A 403 -35.29 -0.17 -11.98
C GLN A 403 -34.13 0.80 -12.21
N THR A 404 -33.14 0.40 -13.02
CA THR A 404 -31.90 1.14 -13.29
C THR A 404 -31.62 1.33 -14.77
N LYS A 405 -32.20 0.49 -15.62
CA LYS A 405 -32.03 0.47 -17.07
C LYS A 405 -33.36 0.67 -17.77
N LYS A 406 -33.30 1.11 -19.02
CA LYS A 406 -34.50 1.28 -19.87
C LYS A 406 -34.92 -0.06 -20.48
N GLU A 407 -36.18 -0.14 -20.88
CA GLU A 407 -36.78 -1.34 -21.50
C GLU A 407 -36.04 -1.79 -22.77
N ASP A 408 -35.50 -0.84 -23.54
CA ASP A 408 -34.78 -1.05 -24.79
C ASP A 408 -33.29 -1.39 -24.59
N ASP A 409 -32.81 -1.50 -23.35
CA ASP A 409 -31.45 -1.93 -23.03
C ASP A 409 -31.15 -3.31 -23.64
N GLU A 410 -30.03 -3.42 -24.34
CA GLU A 410 -29.63 -4.64 -25.06
C GLU A 410 -29.57 -5.86 -24.14
N GLU A 411 -29.10 -5.68 -22.89
CA GLU A 411 -29.01 -6.77 -21.92
C GLU A 411 -30.40 -7.33 -21.57
N ILE A 412 -31.38 -6.44 -21.38
CA ILE A 412 -32.77 -6.82 -21.08
C ILE A 412 -33.41 -7.56 -22.25
N GLN A 413 -33.20 -7.07 -23.48
CA GLN A 413 -33.71 -7.72 -24.68
C GLN A 413 -33.10 -9.11 -24.89
N ASN A 414 -31.80 -9.27 -24.58
CA ASN A 414 -31.13 -10.56 -24.61
C ASN A 414 -31.75 -11.55 -23.61
N TYR A 415 -32.04 -11.14 -22.37
CA TYR A 415 -32.70 -12.03 -21.40
C TYR A 415 -34.14 -12.37 -21.78
N LYS A 416 -34.91 -11.44 -22.36
CA LYS A 416 -36.25 -11.74 -22.89
C LYS A 416 -36.22 -12.78 -24.01
N LYS A 417 -35.27 -12.66 -24.93
CA LYS A 417 -35.04 -13.69 -25.95
C LYS A 417 -34.62 -15.03 -25.33
N TYR A 418 -33.84 -14.99 -24.24
CA TYR A 418 -33.47 -16.19 -23.52
C TYR A 418 -34.68 -16.87 -22.83
N ILE A 419 -35.64 -16.10 -22.32
CA ILE A 419 -36.90 -16.64 -21.79
C ILE A 419 -37.64 -17.44 -22.86
N GLN A 420 -37.78 -16.90 -24.08
CA GLN A 420 -38.42 -17.61 -25.20
C GLN A 420 -37.75 -18.96 -25.50
N GLN A 421 -36.42 -19.04 -25.37
CA GLN A 421 -35.70 -20.30 -25.53
C GLN A 421 -35.98 -21.29 -24.40
N LEU A 422 -36.10 -20.82 -23.16
CA LEU A 422 -36.48 -21.66 -22.02
C LEU A 422 -37.92 -22.15 -22.14
N GLU A 423 -38.84 -21.33 -22.64
CA GLU A 423 -40.24 -21.70 -22.90
C GLU A 423 -40.32 -22.82 -23.95
N GLN A 424 -39.54 -22.74 -25.02
CA GLN A 424 -39.44 -23.82 -26.02
C GLN A 424 -38.91 -25.11 -25.38
N LYS A 425 -37.89 -25.03 -24.53
CA LYS A 425 -37.35 -26.20 -23.80
C LYS A 425 -38.39 -26.79 -22.84
N LEU A 426 -39.16 -25.95 -22.15
CA LEU A 426 -40.25 -26.37 -21.27
C LEU A 426 -41.34 -27.09 -22.06
N TRP A 427 -41.80 -26.49 -23.17
CA TRP A 427 -42.81 -27.09 -24.05
C TRP A 427 -42.36 -28.46 -24.59
N MET A 428 -41.12 -28.56 -25.08
CA MET A 428 -40.56 -29.83 -25.55
C MET A 428 -40.53 -30.87 -24.43
N LYS A 429 -40.08 -30.49 -23.23
CA LYS A 429 -40.04 -31.39 -22.07
C LYS A 429 -41.43 -31.93 -21.71
N ASP A 430 -42.43 -31.06 -21.68
CA ASP A 430 -43.81 -31.43 -21.33
C ASP A 430 -44.45 -32.32 -22.41
N LEU A 431 -44.17 -32.05 -23.69
CA LEU A 431 -44.64 -32.86 -24.81
C LEU A 431 -44.15 -34.32 -24.70
N PHE A 432 -42.85 -34.52 -24.47
CA PHE A 432 -42.26 -35.87 -24.37
C PHE A 432 -42.45 -36.55 -23.00
N ALA A 433 -42.89 -35.82 -21.97
CA ALA A 433 -43.27 -36.43 -20.69
C ALA A 433 -44.69 -37.02 -20.71
N SER A 434 -45.49 -36.68 -21.73
CA SER A 434 -46.89 -37.08 -21.91
C SER A 434 -47.09 -38.27 -22.86
N THR A 435 -46.01 -38.75 -23.47
CA THR A 435 -45.90 -39.93 -24.34
C THR A 435 -45.14 -41.04 -23.63
#